data_AF-A0A2N9MX92-F1
#
_entry.id   AF-A0A2N9MX92-F1
#
_cell.length_a   1.000
_cell.length_b   1.000
_cell.length_c   1.000
_cell.angle_alpha   90.00
_cell.angle_beta   90.00
_cell.angle_gamma   90.00
#
_symmetry.space_group_name_H-M   'P 1'
#
loop_
_entity.id
_entity.type
_entity.pdbx_description
1 polymer ?
#
loop_
_entity_poly.entity_id
_entity_poly.type
_entity_poly.pdbx_seq_one_letter_code
_entity_poly.pdbx_strand_id
1 'polypeptide(L)'
;MRNHTSVVTVQAGAGSGSYSKLFEDPKRFLNLLSEAQTKAGFKFSRVMLGGWSAGCGAIRQILQDPDSYKRIDAALMIDGIHTDYPDGKPGPLESKIGTENLQVWLQLARDAIAGRKRVIVTHSEIFPGTFASTTETADYLVTQLGLKLHPVLKFGPMGTQQISEATAGRFLLQGYAGNSAPDHVDQLHSLPVFLKWMR
;
A
#
# COMPACT_ATOMS: atom_id res chain seq x y z
N MET A 1 7.13 13.88 -24.90
CA MET A 1 5.79 13.91 -24.27
C MET A 1 5.92 14.45 -22.87
N ARG A 2 5.26 15.55 -22.51
CA ARG A 2 5.15 15.97 -21.10
C ARG A 2 4.18 15.01 -20.43
N ASN A 3 4.60 14.34 -19.35
CA ASN A 3 3.64 13.62 -18.51
C ASN A 3 2.79 14.68 -17.80
N HIS A 4 1.47 14.70 -18.06
CA HIS A 4 0.50 15.54 -17.34
C HIS A 4 0.24 14.95 -15.95
N THR A 5 1.28 14.83 -15.13
CA THR A 5 1.19 14.25 -13.78
C THR A 5 1.69 15.26 -12.78
N SER A 6 0.80 15.70 -11.90
CA SER A 6 1.16 16.46 -10.70
C SER A 6 1.52 15.49 -9.59
N VAL A 7 2.62 15.77 -8.88
CA VAL A 7 3.05 14.98 -7.72
C VAL A 7 2.95 15.84 -6.48
N VAL A 8 2.26 15.33 -5.46
CA VAL A 8 2.17 15.94 -4.13
C VAL A 8 2.84 14.99 -3.15
N THR A 9 3.87 15.47 -2.47
CA THR A 9 4.62 14.70 -1.47
C THR A 9 4.19 15.09 -0.07
N VAL A 10 3.97 14.11 0.81
CA VAL A 10 3.66 14.31 2.22
C VAL A 10 4.73 13.62 3.05
N GLN A 11 5.38 14.38 3.94
CA GLN A 11 6.36 13.86 4.91
C GLN A 11 5.83 14.15 6.32
N ALA A 12 5.53 13.08 7.06
CA ALA A 12 4.91 13.15 8.39
C ALA A 12 5.87 12.82 9.54
N GLY A 13 7.16 12.61 9.24
CA GLY A 13 8.13 12.11 10.20
C GLY A 13 8.12 10.59 10.29
N ALA A 14 8.51 10.04 11.44
CA ALA A 14 8.63 8.60 11.65
C ALA A 14 7.34 7.97 12.23
N GLY A 15 7.12 6.70 11.88
CA GLY A 15 6.03 5.87 12.41
C GLY A 15 4.67 6.07 11.73
N SER A 16 3.92 4.97 11.55
CA SER A 16 2.61 4.96 10.89
C SER A 16 1.54 5.77 11.63
N GLY A 17 1.69 5.95 12.94
CA GLY A 17 0.79 6.77 13.76
C GLY A 17 0.81 8.25 13.33
N SER A 18 1.96 8.81 13.02
CA SER A 18 2.10 10.21 12.55
C SER A 18 1.38 10.42 11.21
N TYR A 19 1.52 9.45 10.30
CA TYR A 19 0.84 9.45 9.01
C TYR A 19 -0.68 9.27 9.14
N SER A 20 -1.14 8.40 10.04
CA SER A 20 -2.57 8.19 10.28
C SER A 20 -3.21 9.45 10.89
N LYS A 21 -2.58 10.01 11.93
CA LYS A 21 -3.04 11.23 12.61
C LYS A 21 -3.21 12.42 11.67
N LEU A 22 -2.33 12.55 10.67
CA LEU A 22 -2.46 13.62 9.68
C LEU A 22 -3.83 13.59 9.02
N PHE A 23 -4.40 12.43 8.72
CA PHE A 23 -5.65 12.31 7.97
C PHE A 23 -6.85 11.89 8.83
N GLU A 24 -6.78 12.05 10.16
CA GLU A 24 -7.93 11.82 11.07
C GLU A 24 -9.14 12.69 10.73
N ASP A 25 -8.90 13.95 10.30
CA ASP A 25 -9.96 14.76 9.69
C ASP A 25 -10.24 14.27 8.26
N PRO A 26 -11.43 13.69 7.99
CA PRO A 26 -11.76 13.13 6.68
C PRO A 26 -11.73 14.18 5.56
N LYS A 27 -11.92 15.46 5.88
CA LYS A 27 -11.88 16.54 4.89
C LYS A 27 -10.47 16.90 4.46
N ARG A 28 -9.43 16.52 5.22
CA ARG A 28 -8.06 17.00 4.96
C ARG A 28 -7.55 16.57 3.60
N PHE A 29 -7.79 15.31 3.20
CA PHE A 29 -7.37 14.83 1.88
C PHE A 29 -8.06 15.61 0.76
N LEU A 30 -9.37 15.81 0.85
CA LEU A 30 -10.14 16.55 -0.15
C LEU A 30 -9.70 18.02 -0.23
N ASN A 31 -9.39 18.63 0.92
CA ASN A 31 -8.85 20.00 0.99
C ASN A 31 -7.47 20.09 0.33
N LEU A 32 -6.56 19.15 0.63
CA LEU A 32 -5.24 19.05 0.00
C LEU A 32 -5.37 18.90 -1.52
N LEU A 33 -6.27 18.03 -1.97
CA LEU A 33 -6.54 17.81 -3.39
C LEU A 33 -7.11 19.06 -4.06
N SER A 34 -8.02 19.78 -3.39
CA SER A 34 -8.57 21.03 -3.87
C SER A 34 -7.49 22.11 -4.01
N GLU A 35 -6.65 22.27 -2.99
CA GLU A 35 -5.55 23.24 -2.99
C GLU A 35 -4.54 22.93 -4.10
N ALA A 36 -4.17 21.65 -4.27
CA ALA A 36 -3.24 21.23 -5.32
C ALA A 36 -3.79 21.51 -6.72
N GLN A 37 -5.08 21.27 -6.97
CA GLN A 37 -5.72 21.61 -8.25
C GLN A 37 -5.74 23.13 -8.50
N THR A 38 -6.02 23.92 -7.46
CA THR A 38 -5.98 25.39 -7.57
C THR A 38 -4.58 25.88 -7.94
N LYS A 39 -3.54 25.37 -7.27
CA LYS A 39 -2.14 25.72 -7.56
C LYS A 39 -1.69 25.23 -8.95
N ALA A 40 -2.17 24.07 -9.39
CA ALA A 40 -1.86 23.54 -10.71
C ALA A 40 -2.61 24.27 -11.84
N GLY A 41 -3.72 24.94 -11.54
CA GLY A 41 -4.57 25.62 -12.53
C GLY A 41 -5.45 24.67 -13.34
N PHE A 42 -5.57 23.39 -12.96
CA PHE A 42 -6.43 22.41 -13.62
C PHE A 42 -6.98 21.36 -12.64
N LYS A 43 -8.09 20.73 -13.01
CA LYS A 43 -8.70 19.64 -12.22
C LYS A 43 -7.99 18.32 -12.46
N PHE A 44 -7.82 17.52 -11.41
CA PHE A 44 -7.22 16.19 -11.50
C PHE A 44 -8.33 15.18 -11.76
N SER A 45 -8.35 14.65 -12.99
CA SER A 45 -9.33 13.66 -13.44
C SER A 45 -9.04 12.26 -12.90
N ARG A 46 -7.78 11.96 -12.58
CA ARG A 46 -7.37 10.72 -11.92
C ARG A 46 -6.47 11.01 -10.73
N VAL A 47 -6.71 10.33 -9.61
CA VAL A 47 -5.93 10.47 -8.39
C VAL A 47 -5.37 9.11 -7.98
N MET A 48 -4.06 9.07 -7.74
CA MET A 48 -3.35 7.88 -7.30
C MET A 48 -2.73 8.15 -5.93
N LEU A 49 -2.84 7.20 -5.02
CA LEU A 49 -2.13 7.22 -3.74
C LEU A 49 -0.91 6.31 -3.81
N GLY A 50 0.21 6.75 -3.26
CA GLY A 50 1.44 5.96 -3.13
C GLY A 50 1.99 6.12 -1.73
N GLY A 51 2.34 5.01 -1.08
CA GLY A 51 2.82 5.00 0.30
C GLY A 51 3.85 3.92 0.49
N TRP A 52 4.96 4.26 1.13
CA TRP A 52 5.98 3.31 1.57
C TRP A 52 5.96 3.22 3.09
N SER A 53 6.08 1.99 3.62
CA SER A 53 6.21 1.77 5.06
C SER A 53 5.07 2.46 5.83
N ALA A 54 5.40 3.32 6.80
CA ALA A 54 4.49 4.16 7.56
C ALA A 54 3.49 4.97 6.71
N GLY A 55 3.84 5.34 5.48
CA GLY A 55 2.96 6.05 4.54
C GLY A 55 1.70 5.28 4.16
N CYS A 56 1.72 3.94 4.25
CA CYS A 56 0.51 3.12 4.07
C CYS A 56 -0.54 3.42 5.15
N GLY A 57 -0.15 3.87 6.35
CA GLY A 57 -1.07 4.31 7.40
C GLY A 57 -1.89 5.53 6.99
N ALA A 58 -1.28 6.51 6.31
CA ALA A 58 -2.02 7.65 5.75
C ALA A 58 -3.02 7.20 4.69
N ILE A 59 -2.60 6.30 3.78
CA ILE A 59 -3.51 5.76 2.76
C ILE A 59 -4.69 5.06 3.40
N ARG A 60 -4.44 4.20 4.41
CA ARG A 60 -5.51 3.51 5.15
C ARG A 60 -6.53 4.51 5.69
N GLN A 61 -6.04 5.58 6.34
CA GLN A 61 -6.88 6.60 6.93
C GLN A 61 -7.70 7.37 5.87
N ILE A 62 -7.07 7.76 4.76
CA ILE A 62 -7.76 8.45 3.65
C ILE A 62 -8.87 7.57 3.07
N LEU A 63 -8.64 6.27 2.93
CA LEU A 63 -9.59 5.34 2.32
C LEU A 63 -10.79 5.01 3.22
N GLN A 64 -10.76 5.34 4.52
CA GLN A 64 -11.90 5.15 5.41
C GLN A 64 -13.05 6.14 5.14
N ASP A 65 -12.74 7.33 4.61
CA ASP A 65 -13.73 8.33 4.25
C ASP A 65 -14.35 8.02 2.86
N PRO A 66 -15.68 7.85 2.75
CA PRO A 66 -16.31 7.47 1.48
C PRO A 66 -16.10 8.48 0.35
N ASP A 67 -16.05 9.78 0.65
CA ASP A 67 -15.90 10.81 -0.38
C ASP A 67 -14.46 10.87 -0.89
N SER A 68 -13.48 10.72 0.00
CA SER A 68 -12.08 10.51 -0.35
C SER A 68 -11.89 9.24 -1.16
N TYR A 69 -12.48 8.11 -0.73
CA TYR A 69 -12.40 6.82 -1.41
C TYR A 69 -12.92 6.86 -2.86
N LYS A 70 -14.03 7.58 -3.10
CA LYS A 70 -14.58 7.79 -4.46
C LYS A 70 -13.61 8.52 -5.37
N ARG A 71 -12.74 9.38 -4.84
CA ARG A 71 -11.77 10.15 -5.63
C ARG A 71 -10.54 9.36 -6.03
N ILE A 72 -10.27 8.21 -5.40
CA ILE A 72 -9.07 7.42 -5.67
C ILE A 72 -9.30 6.43 -6.82
N ASP A 73 -8.50 6.54 -7.87
CA ASP A 73 -8.51 5.61 -9.01
C ASP A 73 -7.53 4.45 -8.82
N ALA A 74 -6.42 4.71 -8.14
CA ALA A 74 -5.40 3.70 -7.92
C ALA A 74 -4.60 3.90 -6.62
N ALA A 75 -4.05 2.81 -6.09
CA ALA A 75 -3.17 2.84 -4.94
C ALA A 75 -1.96 1.92 -5.11
N LEU A 76 -0.80 2.39 -4.65
CA LEU A 76 0.46 1.66 -4.58
C LEU A 76 0.93 1.61 -3.12
N MET A 77 0.88 0.42 -2.53
CA MET A 77 1.34 0.16 -1.16
C MET A 77 2.67 -0.58 -1.22
N ILE A 78 3.74 0.09 -0.79
CA ILE A 78 5.11 -0.40 -0.89
C ILE A 78 5.55 -0.82 0.50
N ASP A 79 5.59 -2.13 0.74
CA ASP A 79 6.15 -2.76 1.93
C ASP A 79 5.73 -2.06 3.23
N GLY A 80 4.42 -1.92 3.47
CA GLY A 80 3.95 -1.15 4.63
C GLY A 80 2.53 -1.43 5.10
N ILE A 81 1.87 -2.46 4.56
CA ILE A 81 0.58 -2.89 5.09
C ILE A 81 0.85 -3.64 6.39
N HIS A 82 0.53 -3.00 7.51
CA HIS A 82 0.67 -3.58 8.85
C HIS A 82 -0.64 -3.56 9.60
N THR A 83 -0.74 -4.45 10.58
CA THR A 83 -1.83 -4.50 11.55
C THR A 83 -1.29 -4.92 12.91
N ASP A 84 -2.11 -4.83 13.94
CA ASP A 84 -1.77 -5.22 15.30
C ASP A 84 -1.74 -6.75 15.50
N TYR A 85 -1.06 -7.17 16.56
CA TYR A 85 -1.29 -8.48 17.16
C TYR A 85 -2.26 -8.28 18.33
N PRO A 86 -3.47 -8.88 18.33
CA PRO A 86 -4.43 -8.69 19.41
C PRO A 86 -3.90 -9.15 20.77
N ASP A 87 -3.00 -10.13 20.77
CA ASP A 87 -2.35 -10.65 21.99
C ASP A 87 -1.04 -9.89 22.33
N GLY A 88 -0.75 -8.80 21.61
CA GLY A 88 0.41 -7.91 21.82
C GLY A 88 1.76 -8.47 21.34
N LYS A 89 1.78 -9.66 20.75
CA LYS A 89 3.00 -10.35 20.27
C LYS A 89 2.70 -11.32 19.13
N PRO A 90 3.69 -11.64 18.29
CA PRO A 90 3.57 -12.72 17.31
C PRO A 90 3.40 -14.08 18.01
N GLY A 91 2.80 -15.02 17.29
CA GLY A 91 2.68 -16.41 17.73
C GLY A 91 4.00 -17.18 17.54
N PRO A 92 4.15 -18.37 18.16
CA PRO A 92 5.36 -19.18 18.02
C PRO A 92 5.51 -19.86 16.64
N LEU A 93 4.42 -19.99 15.89
CA LEU A 93 4.39 -20.56 14.53
C LEU A 93 3.60 -19.63 13.61
N GLU A 94 2.29 -19.53 13.84
CA GLU A 94 1.41 -18.58 13.17
C GLU A 94 0.96 -17.51 14.17
N SER A 95 1.00 -16.25 13.74
CA SER A 95 0.47 -15.16 14.55
C SER A 95 -1.02 -14.98 14.32
N LYS A 96 -1.74 -14.69 15.41
CA LYS A 96 -3.07 -14.10 15.32
C LYS A 96 -2.90 -12.62 15.03
N ILE A 97 -3.38 -12.16 13.86
CA ILE A 97 -3.31 -10.75 13.46
C ILE A 97 -4.68 -10.06 13.57
N GLY A 98 -4.70 -8.77 13.89
CA GLY A 98 -5.90 -7.96 13.93
C GLY A 98 -6.42 -7.70 12.51
N THR A 99 -7.71 -7.87 12.26
CA THR A 99 -8.26 -7.82 10.90
C THR A 99 -9.00 -6.53 10.57
N GLU A 100 -9.38 -5.74 11.58
CA GLU A 100 -10.15 -4.49 11.41
C GLU A 100 -9.42 -3.52 10.48
N ASN A 101 -8.14 -3.29 10.78
CA ASN A 101 -7.25 -2.42 10.01
C ASN A 101 -6.99 -2.93 8.58
N LEU A 102 -7.38 -4.17 8.25
CA LEU A 102 -7.18 -4.77 6.95
C LEU A 102 -8.42 -4.70 6.04
N GLN A 103 -9.59 -4.38 6.60
CA GLN A 103 -10.85 -4.41 5.83
C GLN A 103 -10.86 -3.42 4.67
N VAL A 104 -10.26 -2.24 4.84
CA VAL A 104 -10.19 -1.24 3.76
C VAL A 104 -9.32 -1.70 2.59
N TRP A 105 -8.26 -2.47 2.87
CA TRP A 105 -7.40 -3.05 1.84
C TRP A 105 -8.13 -4.15 1.07
N LEU A 106 -8.92 -4.98 1.76
CA LEU A 106 -9.78 -5.98 1.11
C LEU A 106 -10.81 -5.34 0.19
N GLN A 107 -11.46 -4.27 0.65
CA GLN A 107 -12.41 -3.51 -0.18
C GLN A 107 -11.72 -2.95 -1.43
N LEU A 108 -10.56 -2.32 -1.26
CA LEU A 108 -9.77 -1.75 -2.35
C LEU A 108 -9.30 -2.81 -3.35
N ALA A 109 -8.83 -3.97 -2.85
CA ALA A 109 -8.41 -5.08 -3.68
C ALA A 109 -9.58 -5.70 -4.45
N ARG A 110 -10.75 -5.89 -3.82
CA ARG A 110 -11.97 -6.34 -4.52
C ARG A 110 -12.41 -5.36 -5.61
N ASP A 111 -12.33 -4.06 -5.36
CA ASP A 111 -12.58 -3.03 -6.37
C ASP A 111 -11.59 -3.11 -7.54
N ALA A 112 -10.32 -3.42 -7.27
CA ALA A 112 -9.32 -3.61 -8.29
C ALA A 112 -9.54 -4.89 -9.11
N ILE A 113 -9.88 -6.00 -8.46
CA ILE A 113 -10.27 -7.26 -9.13
C ILE A 113 -11.47 -7.02 -10.06
N ALA A 114 -12.46 -6.25 -9.61
CA ALA A 114 -13.63 -5.87 -10.40
C ALA A 114 -13.35 -4.77 -11.44
N GLY A 115 -12.11 -4.31 -11.59
CA GLY A 115 -11.70 -3.32 -12.59
C GLY A 115 -12.08 -1.87 -12.29
N ARG A 116 -12.68 -1.59 -11.12
CA ARG A 116 -13.10 -0.24 -10.68
C ARG A 116 -11.92 0.64 -10.27
N LYS A 117 -10.86 0.02 -9.75
CA LYS A 117 -9.62 0.68 -9.31
C LYS A 117 -8.40 -0.08 -9.82
N ARG A 118 -7.19 0.45 -9.62
CA ARG A 118 -5.93 -0.30 -9.78
C ARG A 118 -5.18 -0.35 -8.47
N VAL A 119 -4.70 -1.53 -8.10
CA VAL A 119 -4.01 -1.73 -6.82
C VAL A 119 -2.76 -2.54 -7.02
N ILE A 120 -1.65 -2.02 -6.50
CA ILE A 120 -0.38 -2.74 -6.43
C ILE A 120 0.07 -2.77 -4.96
N VAL A 121 0.38 -3.97 -4.48
CA VAL A 121 0.99 -4.22 -3.18
C VAL A 121 2.36 -4.85 -3.42
N THR A 122 3.40 -4.31 -2.82
CA THR A 122 4.68 -5.03 -2.69
C THR A 122 4.97 -5.26 -1.22
N HIS A 123 5.67 -6.36 -0.91
CA HIS A 123 6.19 -6.59 0.42
C HIS A 123 7.56 -7.26 0.36
N SER A 124 8.39 -7.02 1.36
CA SER A 124 9.54 -7.86 1.67
C SER A 124 9.15 -8.90 2.74
N GLU A 125 10.13 -9.62 3.28
CA GLU A 125 9.96 -10.49 4.45
C GLU A 125 10.27 -9.73 5.76
N ILE A 126 10.18 -8.40 5.75
CA ILE A 126 10.46 -7.58 6.93
C ILE A 126 9.55 -7.97 8.10
N PHE A 127 10.17 -8.27 9.23
CA PHE A 127 9.52 -8.72 10.45
C PHE A 127 9.80 -7.76 11.62
N PRO A 128 8.86 -6.85 11.93
CA PRO A 128 9.04 -5.83 12.98
C PRO A 128 8.97 -6.39 14.41
N GLY A 129 8.38 -7.57 14.61
CA GLY A 129 8.22 -8.22 15.92
C GLY A 129 7.20 -7.62 16.88
N THR A 130 6.85 -6.34 16.73
CA THR A 130 5.89 -5.61 17.60
C THR A 130 4.50 -5.42 16.98
N PHE A 131 4.36 -5.72 15.69
CA PHE A 131 3.13 -5.71 14.91
C PHE A 131 3.28 -6.67 13.72
N ALA A 132 2.17 -7.02 13.07
CA ALA A 132 2.14 -7.97 11.97
C ALA A 132 3.06 -7.54 10.82
N SER A 133 3.87 -8.48 10.32
CA SER A 133 4.74 -8.29 9.16
C SER A 133 3.96 -8.02 7.88
N THR A 134 4.63 -7.50 6.87
CA THR A 134 4.03 -7.30 5.55
C THR A 134 3.76 -8.63 4.84
N THR A 135 4.51 -9.70 5.15
CA THR A 135 4.22 -11.07 4.71
C THR A 135 2.90 -11.58 5.29
N GLU A 136 2.72 -11.49 6.62
CA GLU A 136 1.49 -11.97 7.27
C GLU A 136 0.24 -11.24 6.76
N THR A 137 0.33 -9.92 6.52
CA THR A 137 -0.80 -9.17 5.96
C THR A 137 -1.02 -9.47 4.48
N ALA A 138 0.04 -9.70 3.69
CA ALA A 138 -0.07 -10.14 2.30
C ALA A 138 -0.78 -11.50 2.19
N ASP A 139 -0.38 -12.47 3.01
CA ASP A 139 -0.99 -13.80 3.07
C ASP A 139 -2.47 -13.73 3.47
N TYR A 140 -2.79 -12.88 4.46
CA TYR A 140 -4.17 -12.60 4.82
C TYR A 140 -4.97 -12.05 3.63
N LEU A 141 -4.46 -11.03 2.93
CA LEU A 141 -5.16 -10.45 1.78
C LEU A 141 -5.42 -11.48 0.69
N VAL A 142 -4.40 -12.25 0.29
CA VAL A 142 -4.52 -13.29 -0.73
C VAL A 142 -5.57 -14.33 -0.34
N THR A 143 -5.52 -14.81 0.91
CA THR A 143 -6.47 -15.80 1.45
C THR A 143 -7.90 -15.28 1.43
N GLN A 144 -8.13 -14.06 1.92
CA GLN A 144 -9.48 -13.46 1.99
C GLN A 144 -10.05 -13.07 0.62
N LEU A 145 -9.19 -12.90 -0.38
CA LEU A 145 -9.60 -12.65 -1.76
C LEU A 145 -9.84 -13.95 -2.55
N GLY A 146 -9.60 -15.13 -1.96
CA GLY A 146 -9.69 -16.42 -2.64
C GLY A 146 -8.64 -16.60 -3.74
N LEU A 147 -7.53 -15.86 -3.65
CA LEU A 147 -6.42 -15.94 -4.59
C LEU A 147 -5.41 -16.99 -4.12
N LYS A 148 -4.51 -17.38 -5.02
CA LYS A 148 -3.34 -18.21 -4.69
C LYS A 148 -2.09 -17.37 -4.82
N LEU A 149 -1.23 -17.46 -3.82
CA LEU A 149 0.12 -16.91 -3.89
C LEU A 149 0.99 -17.90 -4.67
N HIS A 150 1.50 -17.47 -5.81
CA HIS A 150 2.34 -18.30 -6.67
C HIS A 150 3.82 -18.07 -6.33
N PRO A 151 4.58 -19.12 -5.99
CA PRO A 151 6.02 -18.98 -5.81
C PRO A 151 6.68 -18.68 -7.16
N VAL A 152 7.60 -17.73 -7.15
CA VAL A 152 8.42 -17.35 -8.32
C VAL A 152 9.88 -17.19 -7.89
N LEU A 153 10.80 -17.21 -8.85
CA LEU A 153 12.20 -16.89 -8.61
C LEU A 153 12.70 -16.01 -9.76
N LYS A 154 12.57 -14.69 -9.59
CA LYS A 154 13.01 -13.69 -10.58
C LYS A 154 13.61 -12.46 -9.91
N PHE A 155 14.52 -11.80 -10.63
CA PHE A 155 15.03 -10.51 -10.20
C PHE A 155 13.94 -9.44 -10.27
N GLY A 156 13.81 -8.71 -9.18
CA GLY A 156 13.04 -7.49 -9.05
C GLY A 156 13.87 -6.23 -9.32
N PRO A 157 13.23 -5.05 -9.23
CA PRO A 157 13.96 -3.80 -9.27
C PRO A 157 14.94 -3.71 -8.09
N MET A 158 15.97 -2.87 -8.23
CA MET A 158 17.07 -2.75 -7.26
C MET A 158 17.85 -4.05 -6.99
N GLY A 159 17.69 -5.08 -7.84
CA GLY A 159 18.35 -6.38 -7.63
C GLY A 159 17.71 -7.22 -6.54
N THR A 160 16.52 -6.83 -6.05
CA THR A 160 15.73 -7.62 -5.10
C THR A 160 15.37 -8.99 -5.69
N GLN A 161 15.15 -9.99 -4.85
CA GLN A 161 14.70 -11.32 -5.30
C GLN A 161 13.18 -11.40 -5.10
N GLN A 162 12.40 -11.41 -6.18
CA GLN A 162 10.98 -11.70 -6.08
C GLN A 162 10.79 -13.20 -5.83
N ILE A 163 10.00 -13.53 -4.81
CA ILE A 163 9.74 -14.89 -4.34
C ILE A 163 8.28 -15.31 -4.51
N SER A 164 7.37 -14.35 -4.64
CA SER A 164 5.94 -14.65 -4.79
C SER A 164 5.19 -13.61 -5.60
N GLU A 165 4.04 -14.01 -6.17
CA GLU A 165 3.06 -13.10 -6.74
C GLU A 165 1.64 -13.62 -6.68
N ALA A 166 0.68 -12.70 -6.62
CA ALA A 166 -0.73 -12.97 -6.85
C ALA A 166 -1.32 -11.86 -7.73
N THR A 167 -2.18 -12.24 -8.69
CA THR A 167 -2.83 -11.27 -9.57
C THR A 167 -4.27 -11.68 -9.86
N ALA A 168 -5.15 -10.68 -9.94
CA ALA A 168 -6.52 -10.84 -10.41
C ALA A 168 -7.08 -9.48 -10.86
N GLY A 169 -7.65 -9.41 -12.07
CA GLY A 169 -8.15 -8.15 -12.62
C GLY A 169 -7.05 -7.06 -12.64
N ARG A 170 -7.28 -5.96 -11.92
CA ARG A 170 -6.31 -4.86 -11.77
C ARG A 170 -5.61 -4.86 -10.39
N PHE A 171 -5.65 -5.97 -9.67
CA PHE A 171 -4.89 -6.22 -8.45
C PHE A 171 -3.59 -6.98 -8.76
N LEU A 172 -2.48 -6.47 -8.22
CA LEU A 172 -1.17 -7.11 -8.26
C LEU A 172 -0.57 -7.10 -6.84
N LEU A 173 -0.12 -8.26 -6.38
CA LEU A 173 0.70 -8.40 -5.18
C LEU A 173 2.01 -9.09 -5.55
N GLN A 174 3.14 -8.56 -5.08
CA GLN A 174 4.46 -9.16 -5.26
C GLN A 174 5.22 -9.21 -3.93
N GLY A 175 5.71 -10.41 -3.59
CA GLY A 175 6.57 -10.62 -2.44
C GLY A 175 8.03 -10.77 -2.84
N TYR A 176 8.90 -10.17 -2.04
CA TYR A 176 10.34 -10.14 -2.22
C TYR A 176 11.03 -10.73 -1.00
N ALA A 177 12.14 -11.43 -1.21
CA ALA A 177 12.99 -11.87 -0.11
C ALA A 177 13.66 -10.66 0.57
N GLY A 178 13.97 -10.81 1.86
CA GLY A 178 14.75 -9.84 2.62
C GLY A 178 14.04 -9.36 3.88
N ASN A 179 14.79 -9.31 4.99
CA ASN A 179 14.30 -8.96 6.32
C ASN A 179 15.24 -7.97 7.03
N SER A 180 15.93 -7.13 6.26
CA SER A 180 16.80 -6.09 6.76
C SER A 180 16.28 -4.69 6.39
N ALA A 181 16.79 -3.66 7.08
CA ALA A 181 16.45 -2.29 6.74
C ALA A 181 16.83 -1.91 5.30
N PRO A 182 17.99 -2.33 4.75
CA PRO A 182 18.28 -2.18 3.31
C PRO A 182 17.23 -2.81 2.40
N ASP A 183 16.79 -4.05 2.66
CA ASP A 183 15.78 -4.73 1.82
C ASP A 183 14.47 -3.91 1.75
N HIS A 184 14.05 -3.38 2.91
CA HIS A 184 12.87 -2.52 3.04
C HIS A 184 13.03 -1.19 2.30
N VAL A 185 14.24 -0.61 2.28
CA VAL A 185 14.55 0.64 1.56
C VAL A 185 14.64 0.39 0.05
N ASP A 186 15.13 -0.77 -0.39
CA ASP A 186 15.19 -1.13 -1.81
C ASP A 186 13.79 -1.23 -2.42
N GLN A 187 12.78 -1.60 -1.65
CA GLN A 187 11.37 -1.49 -2.06
C GLN A 187 10.99 -0.02 -2.38
N LEU A 188 11.41 0.96 -1.59
CA LEU A 188 11.18 2.38 -1.90
C LEU A 188 11.96 2.81 -3.15
N HIS A 189 13.24 2.44 -3.26
CA HIS A 189 14.06 2.77 -4.43
C HIS A 189 13.51 2.15 -5.73
N SER A 190 12.71 1.09 -5.61
CA SER A 190 11.99 0.45 -6.73
C SER A 190 10.79 1.27 -7.25
N LEU A 191 10.39 2.36 -6.57
CA LEU A 191 9.25 3.21 -6.91
C LEU A 191 9.18 3.63 -8.40
N PRO A 192 10.28 4.06 -9.08
CA PRO A 192 10.21 4.43 -10.49
C PRO A 192 9.79 3.29 -11.41
N VAL A 193 10.05 2.03 -11.02
CA VAL A 193 9.59 0.84 -11.76
C VAL A 193 8.13 0.57 -11.44
N PHE A 194 7.74 0.58 -10.16
CA PHE A 194 6.37 0.35 -9.73
C PHE A 194 5.37 1.35 -10.32
N LEU A 195 5.76 2.63 -10.45
CA LEU A 195 4.95 3.66 -11.10
C LEU A 195 4.66 3.38 -12.58
N LYS A 196 5.52 2.60 -13.27
CA LYS A 196 5.26 2.20 -14.67
C LYS A 196 4.12 1.19 -14.75
N TRP A 197 3.91 0.39 -13.70
CA TRP A 197 2.85 -0.61 -13.62
C TRP A 197 1.48 -0.02 -13.26
N MET A 198 1.45 1.22 -12.77
CA MET A 198 0.22 1.93 -12.41
C MET A 198 -0.55 2.49 -13.63
N ARG A 199 0.08 2.51 -14.81
CA ARG A 199 -0.47 3.11 -16.04
C ARG A 199 -1.64 2.33 -16.65
#